data_AF-A0A7C1N9F3-F1
#
_entry.id   AF-A0A7C1N9F3-F1
#
_cell.length_a   1.000
_cell.length_b   1.000
_cell.length_c   1.000
_cell.angle_alpha   90.00
_cell.angle_beta   90.00
_cell.angle_gamma   90.00
#
_symmetry.space_group_name_H-M   'P 1'
#
loop_
_entity.id
_entity.type
_entity.pdbx_description
1 polymer ?
#
loop_
_entity_poly.entity_id
_entity_poly.type
_entity_poly.pdbx_seq_one_letter_code
_entity_poly.pdbx_strand_id
1 'polypeptide(L)'
;MSVHGNQYLLPFFINKVTKHPTVQGNDELTLAFYLLTKDMGKDEKILSFSRLLWPILSIQGVISTHIMIDGLNILNKKGRFSNPPRQPMIGHILRNVENKTRIEELHKLIGVLNYKDAEAKDIGEGEESEYQKLKIDGLLNPEFLQTLIKMIPLVEYKPIIDYTVLDQNISTEIAINIAESYRETINTMKGNGFRWKSQTELIQKEVGKWLVELNVQLKDLQTRYSSQINKTSSTIDPIQLDQQVKLEQDRIEQWNVEEKKKIIEGISTLFKTSERSLEEMIKKNKFFVNGDSLKSRVFKDVIPHFQNHFTYLRDEGKRFLEGLEGLFGRFIELKEKSIILDEEAKSKLQSFRESLNLKLIDRDKLITEYESEKEIQIAELNAKKKEIEDLYGRIQDIITAKHNQSLYEAQQLVKWSLNDSQSDLFSRPIQWIYMPFYVMFIENEETMEEHMNVVFPGYITNDPSNIYDYISESFINLKNILIERIEEDMAVRSNFEFSSESKNLVKDPNIKKRIQLGIAKLKEKALINDNGERVIRTNLDLIS
;
A
#
# COMPACT_ATOMS: atom_id res chain seq x y z
N MET A 1 31.48 17.80 44.09
CA MET A 1 32.72 18.31 43.44
C MET A 1 32.69 19.83 43.55
N SER A 2 33.68 20.48 44.17
CA SER A 2 33.71 21.95 44.19
C SER A 2 34.12 22.47 42.80
N VAL A 3 33.13 22.95 42.05
CA VAL A 3 33.36 23.62 40.76
C VAL A 3 34.04 24.96 41.06
N HIS A 4 35.36 24.99 40.98
CA HIS A 4 36.16 26.20 41.17
C HIS A 4 36.37 26.92 39.83
N GLY A 5 36.16 28.25 39.82
CA GLY A 5 36.42 29.12 38.67
C GLY A 5 35.17 29.78 38.08
N ASN A 6 35.37 30.56 37.03
CA ASN A 6 34.29 31.19 36.30
C ASN A 6 33.47 30.13 35.55
N GLN A 7 32.16 30.32 35.51
CA GLN A 7 31.22 29.45 34.80
C GLN A 7 30.30 30.30 33.91
N TYR A 8 29.74 29.68 32.87
CA TYR A 8 28.73 30.32 32.03
C TYR A 8 27.41 30.37 32.81
N LEU A 9 27.03 31.57 33.23
CA LEU A 9 25.83 31.80 34.02
C LEU A 9 24.75 32.50 33.19
N LEU A 10 23.54 31.96 33.19
CA LEU A 10 22.37 32.65 32.66
C LEU A 10 22.02 33.87 33.52
N PRO A 11 21.48 34.95 32.94
CA PRO A 11 20.98 36.08 33.73
C PRO A 11 19.76 35.65 34.57
N PHE A 12 19.66 36.16 35.79
CA PHE A 12 18.50 35.87 36.65
C PHE A 12 17.34 36.85 36.37
N PHE A 13 17.56 38.14 36.59
CA PHE A 13 16.56 39.18 36.32
C PHE A 13 16.93 40.02 35.10
N ILE A 14 16.08 39.98 34.07
CA ILE A 14 16.24 40.72 32.81
C ILE A 14 15.19 41.83 32.77
N ASN A 15 15.54 43.07 32.45
CA ASN A 15 14.52 44.10 32.26
C ASN A 15 13.65 43.78 31.03
N LYS A 16 12.32 43.81 31.20
CA LYS A 16 11.37 43.45 30.13
C LYS A 16 11.49 44.34 28.90
N VAL A 17 11.84 45.61 29.09
CA VAL A 17 11.94 46.63 28.03
C VAL A 17 13.34 46.63 27.40
N THR A 18 14.39 46.78 28.21
CA THR A 18 15.77 46.91 27.68
C THR A 18 16.39 45.58 27.29
N LYS A 19 15.82 44.45 27.71
CA LYS A 19 16.34 43.09 27.48
C LYS A 19 17.74 42.84 28.03
N HIS A 20 18.19 43.66 28.98
CA HIS A 20 19.47 43.49 29.67
C HIS A 20 19.27 43.26 31.17
N PRO A 21 20.21 42.58 31.85
CA PRO A 21 20.19 42.47 33.30
C PRO A 21 20.33 43.84 33.97
N THR A 22 19.36 44.24 34.79
CA THR A 22 19.38 45.55 35.47
C THR A 22 19.36 45.47 36.99
N VAL A 23 19.16 44.28 37.56
CA VAL A 23 19.10 44.03 39.02
C VAL A 23 20.17 42.98 39.33
N GLN A 24 21.13 43.31 40.21
CA GLN A 24 22.31 42.48 40.49
C GLN A 24 22.87 42.68 41.91
N GLY A 25 23.18 41.57 42.59
CA GLY A 25 23.79 41.60 43.93
C GLY A 25 22.74 41.84 45.01
N ASN A 26 22.85 42.92 45.78
CA ASN A 26 21.97 43.16 46.94
C ASN A 26 20.51 43.47 46.57
N ASP A 27 20.27 44.16 45.46
CA ASP A 27 18.89 44.42 44.99
C ASP A 27 18.24 43.16 44.40
N GLU A 28 19.02 42.31 43.72
CA GLU A 28 18.58 40.99 43.23
C GLU A 28 18.20 40.07 44.38
N LEU A 29 19.07 39.96 45.39
CA LEU A 29 18.81 39.21 46.62
C LEU A 29 17.53 39.68 47.31
N THR A 30 17.36 40.99 47.44
CA THR A 30 16.19 41.59 48.10
C THR A 30 14.91 41.35 47.32
N LEU A 31 14.97 41.47 45.99
CA LEU A 31 13.81 41.21 45.14
C LEU A 31 13.43 39.72 45.15
N ALA A 32 14.41 38.82 45.13
CA ALA A 32 14.16 37.39 45.26
C ALA A 32 13.52 37.05 46.61
N PHE A 33 14.03 37.63 47.71
CA PHE A 33 13.46 37.49 49.05
C PHE A 33 12.01 38.01 49.10
N TYR A 34 11.74 39.19 48.54
CA TYR A 34 10.38 39.70 48.42
C TYR A 34 9.47 38.72 47.68
N LEU A 35 9.88 38.22 46.50
CA LEU A 35 9.07 37.32 45.69
C LEU A 35 8.79 35.98 46.35
N LEU A 36 9.71 35.48 47.20
CA LEU A 36 9.55 34.22 47.94
C LEU A 36 8.66 34.38 49.19
N THR A 37 8.63 35.58 49.79
CA THR A 37 7.97 35.81 51.08
C THR A 37 6.66 36.61 50.99
N LYS A 38 6.36 37.25 49.85
CA LYS A 38 5.21 38.19 49.73
C LYS A 38 3.85 37.58 50.03
N ASP A 39 3.71 36.27 49.83
CA ASP A 39 2.47 35.50 50.02
C ASP A 39 2.53 34.60 51.27
N MET A 40 3.57 34.75 52.12
CA MET A 40 3.73 33.92 53.32
C MET A 40 2.69 34.23 54.40
N GLY A 41 2.27 33.17 55.10
CA GLY A 41 1.39 33.21 56.26
C GLY A 41 2.09 33.74 57.52
N LYS A 42 1.31 34.01 58.57
CA LYS A 42 1.85 34.47 59.86
C LYS A 42 2.51 33.35 60.66
N ASP A 43 2.07 32.12 60.45
CA ASP A 43 2.51 30.91 61.16
C ASP A 43 3.56 30.13 60.35
N GLU A 44 4.23 30.81 59.41
CA GLU A 44 5.25 30.23 58.54
C GLU A 44 6.64 30.71 58.92
N LYS A 45 7.58 29.75 58.99
CA LYS A 45 8.97 29.98 59.37
C LYS A 45 9.92 29.61 58.26
N ILE A 46 10.92 30.46 58.02
CA ILE A 46 11.95 30.22 57.00
C ILE A 46 13.02 29.29 57.57
N LEU A 47 13.11 28.06 57.06
CA LEU A 47 14.16 27.10 57.43
C LEU A 47 15.47 27.38 56.70
N SER A 48 15.39 27.60 55.38
CA SER A 48 16.54 27.95 54.58
C SER A 48 16.18 28.88 53.44
N PHE A 49 17.12 29.75 53.07
CA PHE A 49 17.02 30.64 51.92
C PHE A 49 18.35 30.65 51.20
N SER A 50 18.38 30.22 49.93
CA SER A 50 19.64 30.00 49.23
C SER A 50 19.56 30.34 47.76
N ARG A 51 20.73 30.65 47.21
CA ARG A 51 20.94 30.86 45.79
C ARG A 51 21.59 29.62 45.18
N LEU A 52 20.86 28.93 44.31
CA LEU A 52 21.28 27.68 43.71
C LEU A 52 21.55 27.82 42.21
N LEU A 53 22.32 26.87 41.68
CA LEU A 53 22.58 26.73 40.24
C LEU A 53 22.05 25.39 39.75
N TRP A 54 21.18 25.47 38.75
CA TRP A 54 20.74 24.31 37.99
C TRP A 54 21.73 24.04 36.85
N PRO A 55 22.38 22.87 36.83
CA PRO A 55 23.33 22.52 35.79
C PRO A 55 22.61 22.12 34.50
N ILE A 56 22.89 22.81 33.39
CA ILE A 56 22.41 22.48 32.04
C ILE A 56 23.63 22.24 31.15
N LEU A 57 23.69 21.11 30.48
CA LEU A 57 24.76 20.80 29.56
C LEU A 57 24.33 21.06 28.12
N SER A 58 25.07 21.90 27.42
CA SER A 58 25.02 21.99 25.95
C SER A 58 25.98 20.95 25.37
N ILE A 59 25.50 20.07 24.51
CA ILE A 59 26.32 19.09 23.80
C ILE A 59 25.90 18.99 22.34
N GLN A 60 26.88 18.81 21.46
CA GLN A 60 26.64 18.69 20.03
C GLN A 60 25.64 17.56 19.74
N GLY A 61 24.58 17.90 19.00
CA GLY A 61 23.50 17.00 18.58
C GLY A 61 23.77 16.44 17.18
N VAL A 62 22.86 16.72 16.25
CA VAL A 62 23.08 16.48 14.80
C VAL A 62 23.89 17.62 14.17
N ILE A 63 24.17 17.54 12.87
CA ILE A 63 24.98 18.53 12.13
C ILE A 63 24.48 19.96 12.41
N SER A 64 25.39 20.82 12.88
CA SER A 64 25.15 22.24 13.17
C SER A 64 24.06 22.50 14.22
N THR A 65 23.93 21.59 15.19
CA THR A 65 22.99 21.74 16.31
C THR A 65 23.61 21.30 17.64
N HIS A 66 23.09 21.84 18.74
CA HIS A 66 23.33 21.38 20.10
C HIS A 66 22.02 20.96 20.77
N ILE A 67 22.03 19.84 21.48
CA ILE A 67 20.98 19.51 22.43
C ILE A 67 21.33 20.09 23.80
N MET A 68 20.30 20.43 24.57
CA MET A 68 20.46 20.83 25.97
C MET A 68 19.97 19.70 26.86
N ILE A 69 20.80 19.34 27.84
CA ILE A 69 20.54 18.27 28.79
C ILE A 69 20.43 18.87 30.18
N ASP A 70 19.31 18.62 30.83
CA ASP A 70 19.08 18.85 32.25
C ASP A 70 19.99 17.93 33.08
N GLY A 71 20.97 18.51 33.77
CA GLY A 71 21.91 17.76 34.61
C GLY A 71 21.27 17.05 35.80
N LEU A 72 20.07 17.45 36.22
CA LEU A 72 19.32 16.81 37.31
C LEU A 72 18.47 15.62 36.84
N ASN A 73 18.29 15.47 35.52
CA ASN A 73 17.46 14.44 34.89
C ASN A 73 15.95 14.52 35.25
N ILE A 74 15.43 15.72 35.50
CA ILE A 74 14.01 15.96 35.78
C ILE A 74 13.23 16.02 34.46
N LEU A 75 13.75 16.77 33.49
CA LEU A 75 13.15 16.89 32.16
C LEU A 75 13.64 15.76 31.25
N ASN A 76 12.70 15.06 30.60
CA ASN A 76 13.00 13.87 29.82
C ASN A 76 12.15 13.80 28.56
N LYS A 77 12.72 13.34 27.44
CA LYS A 77 11.93 12.99 26.26
C LYS A 77 11.47 11.54 26.37
N LYS A 78 10.17 11.33 26.53
CA LYS A 78 9.52 10.02 26.40
C LYS A 78 8.61 10.00 25.17
N GLY A 79 8.37 8.82 24.59
CA GLY A 79 7.44 8.66 23.48
C GLY A 79 7.62 7.35 22.74
N ARG A 80 7.27 7.34 21.46
CA ARG A 80 7.47 6.22 20.55
C ARG A 80 7.69 6.70 19.12
N PHE A 81 8.28 5.87 18.28
CA PHE A 81 8.46 6.16 16.85
C PHE A 81 8.24 4.93 16.00
N SER A 82 7.92 5.16 14.72
CA SER A 82 7.47 4.14 13.78
C SER A 82 8.61 3.20 13.38
N ASN A 83 8.32 1.90 13.37
CA ASN A 83 9.24 0.84 12.97
C ASN A 83 8.61 0.00 11.83
N PRO A 84 9.35 -0.28 10.74
CA PRO A 84 8.88 -1.12 9.65
C PRO A 84 8.99 -2.61 9.98
N PRO A 85 8.15 -3.45 9.34
CA PRO A 85 8.22 -4.88 9.55
C PRO A 85 9.54 -5.45 9.03
N ARG A 86 9.92 -6.63 9.51
CA ARG A 86 11.10 -7.34 9.03
C ARG A 86 11.01 -7.63 7.53
N GLN A 87 12.02 -7.21 6.77
CA GLN A 87 12.09 -7.49 5.34
C GLN A 87 12.03 -9.01 5.02
N PRO A 88 12.66 -9.91 5.81
CA PRO A 88 12.48 -11.36 5.66
C PRO A 88 11.02 -11.83 5.77
N MET A 89 10.20 -11.21 6.61
CA MET A 89 8.78 -11.56 6.74
C MET A 89 8.01 -11.21 5.46
N ILE A 90 8.26 -10.04 4.88
CA ILE A 90 7.70 -9.66 3.57
C ILE A 90 8.19 -10.64 2.49
N GLY A 91 9.48 -10.96 2.49
CA GLY A 91 10.06 -11.92 1.56
C GLY A 91 9.47 -13.33 1.68
N HIS A 92 9.18 -13.80 2.91
CA HIS A 92 8.55 -15.10 3.14
C HIS A 92 7.13 -15.16 2.57
N ILE A 93 6.35 -14.09 2.71
CA ILE A 93 5.01 -13.99 2.13
C ILE A 93 5.08 -14.05 0.59
N LEU A 94 5.99 -13.27 -0.01
CA LEU A 94 6.18 -13.24 -1.47
C LEU A 94 6.73 -14.54 -2.07
N ARG A 95 7.48 -15.33 -1.29
CA ARG A 95 7.92 -16.68 -1.70
C ARG A 95 6.78 -17.71 -1.72
N ASN A 96 5.63 -17.35 -1.16
CA ASN A 96 4.42 -18.16 -1.11
C ASN A 96 4.64 -19.56 -0.51
N VAL A 97 5.34 -19.65 0.61
CA VAL A 97 5.56 -20.94 1.32
C VAL A 97 4.25 -21.60 1.78
N GLU A 98 3.18 -20.80 1.88
CA GLU A 98 1.85 -21.23 2.35
C GLU A 98 0.89 -21.63 1.21
N ASN A 99 1.35 -21.70 -0.06
CA ASN A 99 0.54 -22.07 -1.23
C ASN A 99 -0.77 -21.26 -1.39
N LYS A 100 -0.70 -19.96 -1.13
CA LYS A 100 -1.81 -19.00 -1.29
C LYS A 100 -1.93 -18.54 -2.73
N THR A 101 -3.10 -18.01 -3.08
CA THR A 101 -3.27 -17.25 -4.33
C THR A 101 -2.54 -15.91 -4.24
N ARG A 102 -2.20 -15.30 -5.39
CA ARG A 102 -1.52 -13.99 -5.43
C ARG A 102 -2.32 -12.89 -4.74
N ILE A 103 -3.64 -12.93 -4.86
CA ILE A 103 -4.57 -12.00 -4.19
C ILE A 103 -4.50 -12.17 -2.66
N GLU A 104 -4.52 -13.40 -2.17
CA GLU A 104 -4.40 -13.70 -0.72
C GLU A 104 -3.03 -13.31 -0.17
N GLU A 105 -1.95 -13.49 -0.93
CA GLU A 105 -0.61 -13.02 -0.57
C GLU A 105 -0.60 -11.49 -0.36
N LEU A 106 -1.17 -10.73 -1.29
CA LEU A 106 -1.27 -9.27 -1.20
C LEU A 106 -2.14 -8.83 -0.02
N HIS A 107 -3.26 -9.51 0.25
CA HIS A 107 -4.05 -9.25 1.45
C HIS A 107 -3.29 -9.52 2.74
N LYS A 108 -2.49 -10.59 2.79
CA LYS A 108 -1.63 -10.88 3.94
C LYS A 108 -0.57 -9.79 4.12
N LEU A 109 0.05 -9.33 3.03
CA LEU A 109 0.98 -8.20 3.06
C LEU A 109 0.32 -6.95 3.62
N ILE A 110 -0.88 -6.58 3.15
CA ILE A 110 -1.64 -5.45 3.70
C ILE A 110 -1.88 -5.62 5.21
N GLY A 111 -2.17 -6.85 5.67
CA GLY A 111 -2.32 -7.14 7.09
C GLY A 111 -1.06 -6.89 7.91
N VAL A 112 0.08 -7.34 7.40
CA VAL A 112 1.40 -7.17 8.02
C VAL A 112 1.86 -5.72 8.03
N LEU A 113 1.73 -5.01 6.90
CA LEU A 113 2.13 -3.60 6.79
C LEU A 113 1.30 -2.67 7.68
N ASN A 114 0.06 -3.08 8.01
CA ASN A 114 -0.82 -2.35 8.94
C ASN A 114 -0.76 -2.85 10.38
N TYR A 115 0.11 -3.83 10.70
CA TYR A 115 0.20 -4.40 12.04
C TYR A 115 -1.18 -4.77 12.60
N LYS A 116 -1.99 -5.53 11.84
CA LYS A 116 -3.34 -5.91 12.28
C LYS A 116 -3.37 -6.85 13.48
N ASP A 117 -2.25 -7.50 13.79
CA ASP A 117 -2.09 -8.30 15.00
C ASP A 117 -2.02 -7.39 16.24
N ALA A 118 -2.82 -7.69 17.26
CA ALA A 118 -2.94 -6.85 18.46
C ALA A 118 -1.61 -6.79 19.23
N GLU A 119 -0.89 -7.92 19.29
CA GLU A 119 0.42 -8.01 19.97
C GLU A 119 1.49 -7.18 19.24
N ALA A 120 1.38 -7.05 17.90
CA ALA A 120 2.34 -6.32 17.09
C ALA A 120 2.13 -4.78 17.12
N LYS A 121 1.00 -4.30 17.67
CA LYS A 121 0.76 -2.85 17.89
C LYS A 121 1.36 -2.33 19.19
N ASP A 122 1.62 -3.22 20.15
CA ASP A 122 2.12 -2.84 21.46
C ASP A 122 3.55 -2.34 21.38
N ILE A 123 3.92 -1.39 22.24
CA ILE A 123 5.28 -0.83 22.28
C ILE A 123 6.23 -1.95 22.71
N GLY A 124 7.09 -2.40 21.77
CA GLY A 124 8.05 -3.47 22.00
C GLY A 124 9.49 -2.97 21.91
N GLU A 125 10.41 -3.72 22.52
CA GLU A 125 11.86 -3.49 22.39
C GLU A 125 12.43 -4.10 21.09
N GLY A 126 11.67 -4.99 20.43
CA GLY A 126 12.08 -5.72 19.24
C GLY A 126 11.51 -5.18 17.92
N GLU A 127 12.01 -5.74 16.81
CA GLU A 127 11.60 -5.39 15.44
C GLU A 127 10.18 -5.84 15.05
N GLU A 128 9.49 -6.56 15.94
CA GLU A 128 8.15 -7.14 15.69
C GLU A 128 7.02 -6.16 16.04
N SER A 129 7.35 -5.06 16.73
CA SER A 129 6.40 -4.00 17.06
C SER A 129 6.32 -2.93 15.95
N GLU A 130 5.13 -2.35 15.77
CA GLU A 130 4.89 -1.15 14.96
C GLU A 130 5.65 0.06 15.53
N TYR A 131 5.85 0.11 16.85
CA TYR A 131 6.43 1.26 17.53
C TYR A 131 7.56 0.88 18.49
N GLN A 132 8.70 1.55 18.33
CA GLN A 132 9.80 1.47 19.27
C GLN A 132 9.66 2.55 20.35
N LYS A 133 10.00 2.20 21.60
CA LYS A 133 10.00 3.13 22.72
C LYS A 133 11.09 4.18 22.55
N LEU A 134 10.73 5.45 22.69
CA LEU A 134 11.66 6.57 22.74
C LEU A 134 11.84 7.00 24.19
N LYS A 135 13.08 6.95 24.68
CA LYS A 135 13.46 7.59 25.93
C LYS A 135 14.85 8.23 25.77
N ILE A 136 14.93 9.54 25.96
CA ILE A 136 16.20 10.28 26.00
C ILE A 136 16.20 11.07 27.30
N ASP A 137 17.06 10.63 28.21
CA ASP A 137 17.20 11.18 29.55
C ASP A 137 17.74 12.62 29.52
N GLY A 138 17.23 13.47 30.40
CA GLY A 138 17.66 14.87 30.55
C GLY A 138 17.30 15.81 29.39
N LEU A 139 16.75 15.33 28.26
CA LEU A 139 16.57 16.17 27.07
C LEU A 139 15.52 17.28 27.29
N LEU A 140 15.92 18.54 27.12
CA LEU A 140 15.04 19.69 27.27
C LEU A 140 14.02 19.81 26.13
N ASN A 141 12.76 20.12 26.49
CA ASN A 141 11.69 20.28 25.51
C ASN A 141 11.81 21.55 24.66
N PRO A 142 11.23 21.57 23.44
CA PRO A 142 11.35 22.69 22.51
C PRO A 142 10.83 24.01 23.07
N GLU A 143 9.78 23.97 23.90
CA GLU A 143 9.21 25.17 24.50
C GLU A 143 10.20 25.83 25.48
N PHE A 144 10.87 25.04 26.30
CA PHE A 144 11.91 25.50 27.21
C PHE A 144 13.16 25.96 26.44
N LEU A 145 13.56 25.22 25.40
CA LEU A 145 14.66 25.60 24.51
C LEU A 145 14.44 26.98 23.87
N GLN A 146 13.23 27.26 23.35
CA GLN A 146 12.89 28.59 22.81
C GLN A 146 13.05 29.70 23.83
N THR A 147 12.88 29.39 25.10
CA THR A 147 13.09 30.35 26.19
C THR A 147 14.58 30.55 26.46
N LEU A 148 15.36 29.47 26.54
CA LEU A 148 16.82 29.54 26.70
C LEU A 148 17.49 30.31 25.56
N ILE A 149 17.03 30.18 24.31
CA ILE A 149 17.55 30.94 23.16
C ILE A 149 17.54 32.46 23.44
N LYS A 150 16.53 32.97 24.16
CA LYS A 150 16.42 34.41 24.49
C LYS A 150 17.44 34.84 25.54
N MET A 151 17.92 33.91 26.37
CA MET A 151 18.84 34.16 27.48
C MET A 151 20.30 33.86 27.13
N ILE A 152 20.56 32.91 26.22
CA ILE A 152 21.89 32.49 25.79
C ILE A 152 22.78 33.68 25.36
N PRO A 153 22.30 34.67 24.59
CA PRO A 153 23.10 35.84 24.21
C PRO A 153 23.53 36.73 25.40
N LEU A 154 22.88 36.57 26.56
CA LEU A 154 23.12 37.34 27.77
C LEU A 154 23.93 36.55 28.82
N VAL A 155 24.41 35.36 28.47
CA VAL A 155 25.21 34.52 29.36
C VAL A 155 26.54 35.21 29.65
N GLU A 156 26.93 35.22 30.93
CA GLU A 156 28.18 35.80 31.40
C GLU A 156 29.12 34.72 31.95
N TYR A 157 30.42 34.80 31.64
CA TYR A 157 31.43 33.92 32.20
C TYR A 157 32.00 34.51 33.50
N LYS A 158 31.43 34.14 34.65
CA LYS A 158 31.70 34.80 35.94
C LYS A 158 31.83 33.82 37.12
N PRO A 159 32.46 34.21 38.24
CA PRO A 159 32.65 33.31 39.36
C PRO A 159 31.33 32.99 40.06
N ILE A 160 31.19 31.74 40.50
CA ILE A 160 29.99 31.23 41.18
C ILE A 160 30.15 31.16 42.71
N ILE A 161 30.98 32.03 43.28
CA ILE A 161 31.33 32.02 44.72
C ILE A 161 30.10 32.17 45.61
N ASP A 162 29.09 32.94 45.19
CA ASP A 162 27.87 33.17 45.98
C ASP A 162 26.77 32.12 45.76
N TYR A 163 27.09 31.01 45.09
CA TYR A 163 26.10 30.00 44.69
C TYR A 163 26.47 28.61 45.19
N THR A 164 25.46 27.75 45.34
CA THR A 164 25.65 26.30 45.43
C THR A 164 25.16 25.64 44.15
N VAL A 165 25.98 24.78 43.55
CA VAL A 165 25.58 23.98 42.39
C VAL A 165 24.85 22.75 42.88
N LEU A 166 23.65 22.50 42.36
CA LEU A 166 22.93 21.26 42.62
C LEU A 166 23.74 20.06 42.10
N ASP A 167 23.74 18.97 42.84
CA ASP A 167 24.46 17.77 42.41
C ASP A 167 23.82 17.21 41.14
N GLN A 168 24.65 17.01 40.13
CA GLN A 168 24.25 16.53 38.81
C GLN A 168 24.11 14.99 38.82
N ASN A 169 22.98 14.50 38.34
CA ASN A 169 22.74 13.08 38.08
C ASN A 169 23.38 12.64 36.75
N ILE A 170 23.54 13.58 35.82
CA ILE A 170 24.14 13.34 34.51
C ILE A 170 25.56 13.90 34.51
N SER A 171 26.56 13.01 34.45
CA SER A 171 27.96 13.40 34.21
C SER A 171 28.19 13.72 32.73
N THR A 172 29.33 14.36 32.41
CA THR A 172 29.74 14.59 31.02
C THR A 172 29.81 13.29 30.21
N GLU A 173 30.27 12.20 30.81
CA GLU A 173 30.36 10.88 30.14
C GLU A 173 28.96 10.32 29.82
N ILE A 174 28.03 10.39 30.78
CA ILE A 174 26.64 9.96 30.57
C ILE A 174 25.99 10.83 29.49
N ALA A 175 26.25 12.14 29.49
CA ALA A 175 25.72 13.05 28.49
C ALA A 175 26.22 12.75 27.07
N ILE A 176 27.47 12.31 26.91
CA ILE A 176 27.99 11.87 25.61
C ILE A 176 27.18 10.68 25.09
N ASN A 177 26.91 9.69 25.94
CA ASN A 177 26.07 8.54 25.59
C ASN A 177 24.63 8.97 25.24
N ILE A 178 24.07 9.94 25.96
CA ILE A 178 22.74 10.51 25.66
C ILE A 178 22.75 11.20 24.29
N ALA A 179 23.77 11.99 23.98
CA ALA A 179 23.90 12.66 22.69
C ALA A 179 24.09 11.68 21.52
N GLU A 180 24.83 10.60 21.75
CA GLU A 180 24.97 9.49 20.79
C GLU A 180 23.62 8.80 20.58
N SER A 181 22.93 8.40 21.65
CA SER A 181 21.60 7.81 21.58
C SER A 181 20.58 8.71 20.87
N TYR A 182 20.63 10.02 21.10
CA TYR A 182 19.83 11.02 20.37
C TYR A 182 20.10 10.97 18.85
N ARG A 183 21.38 10.97 18.44
CA ARG A 183 21.78 10.88 17.03
C ARG A 183 21.38 9.53 16.41
N GLU A 184 21.64 8.43 17.10
CA GLU A 184 21.30 7.08 16.65
C GLU A 184 19.80 6.92 16.47
N THR A 185 19.00 7.47 17.38
CA THR A 185 17.54 7.48 17.29
C THR A 185 17.08 8.19 16.01
N ILE A 186 17.61 9.39 15.72
CA ILE A 186 17.29 10.13 14.49
C ILE A 186 17.72 9.33 13.25
N ASN A 187 18.91 8.74 13.27
CA ASN A 187 19.40 7.91 12.17
C ASN A 187 18.54 6.66 11.97
N THR A 188 18.06 6.07 13.06
CA THR A 188 17.14 4.92 13.04
C THR A 188 15.80 5.30 12.43
N MET A 189 15.20 6.43 12.83
CA MET A 189 13.97 6.95 12.22
C MET A 189 14.13 7.18 10.71
N LYS A 190 15.24 7.80 10.28
CA LYS A 190 15.56 7.96 8.84
C LYS A 190 15.77 6.61 8.14
N GLY A 191 16.50 5.70 8.78
CA GLY A 191 16.74 4.32 8.32
C GLY A 191 15.45 3.52 8.16
N ASN A 192 14.50 3.69 9.08
CA ASN A 192 13.16 3.12 9.03
C ASN A 192 12.38 3.63 7.81
N GLY A 193 12.50 4.92 7.48
CA GLY A 193 12.01 5.47 6.22
C GLY A 193 12.59 4.72 5.00
N PHE A 194 13.91 4.56 4.93
CA PHE A 194 14.54 3.79 3.84
C PHE A 194 14.11 2.32 3.79
N ARG A 195 13.93 1.67 4.94
CA ARG A 195 13.43 0.28 5.04
C ARG A 195 12.00 0.15 4.53
N TRP A 196 11.12 1.12 4.79
CA TRP A 196 9.80 1.16 4.17
C TRP A 196 9.91 1.23 2.64
N LYS A 197 10.77 2.12 2.12
CA LYS A 197 10.98 2.24 0.67
C LYS A 197 11.51 0.95 0.04
N SER A 198 12.48 0.28 0.66
CA SER A 198 13.04 -0.97 0.13
C SER A 198 12.03 -2.13 0.11
N GLN A 199 11.05 -2.13 1.02
CA GLN A 199 9.93 -3.09 0.95
C GLN A 199 9.06 -2.88 -0.29
N THR A 200 8.86 -1.63 -0.74
CA THR A 200 8.12 -1.34 -1.98
C THR A 200 8.84 -1.96 -3.18
N GLU A 201 10.17 -1.80 -3.26
CA GLU A 201 10.98 -2.35 -4.35
C GLU A 201 10.93 -3.88 -4.39
N LEU A 202 10.98 -4.52 -3.21
CA LEU A 202 10.85 -5.98 -3.07
C LEU A 202 9.50 -6.48 -3.59
N ILE A 203 8.39 -5.83 -3.17
CA ILE A 203 7.03 -6.21 -3.57
C ILE A 203 6.83 -5.93 -5.07
N GLN A 204 7.30 -4.78 -5.56
CA GLN A 204 7.21 -4.39 -6.97
C GLN A 204 7.84 -5.43 -7.89
N LYS A 205 9.00 -5.95 -7.51
CA LYS A 205 9.72 -6.96 -8.30
C LYS A 205 8.91 -8.22 -8.51
N GLU A 206 8.21 -8.71 -7.50
CA GLU A 206 7.40 -9.93 -7.61
C GLU A 206 6.04 -9.66 -8.26
N VAL A 207 5.34 -8.60 -7.87
CA VAL A 207 4.06 -8.20 -8.50
C VAL A 207 4.26 -7.93 -10.00
N GLY A 208 5.36 -7.27 -10.38
CA GLY A 208 5.69 -7.03 -11.79
C GLY A 208 5.82 -8.31 -12.61
N LYS A 209 6.40 -9.38 -12.04
CA LYS A 209 6.45 -10.69 -12.71
C LYS A 209 5.06 -11.28 -12.90
N TRP A 210 4.21 -11.24 -11.87
CA TRP A 210 2.86 -11.79 -11.94
C TRP A 210 2.00 -11.06 -12.99
N LEU A 211 2.14 -9.74 -13.09
CA LEU A 211 1.45 -8.96 -14.12
C LEU A 211 1.95 -9.29 -15.53
N VAL A 212 3.26 -9.53 -15.71
CA VAL A 212 3.81 -10.00 -16.99
C VAL A 212 3.28 -11.39 -17.33
N GLU A 213 3.26 -12.33 -16.39
CA GLU A 213 2.70 -13.68 -16.58
C GLU A 213 1.23 -13.63 -16.99
N LEU A 214 0.41 -12.79 -16.34
CA LEU A 214 -0.99 -12.60 -16.71
C LEU A 214 -1.16 -12.02 -18.12
N ASN A 215 -0.31 -11.07 -18.51
CA ASN A 215 -0.33 -10.51 -19.87
C ASN A 215 0.05 -11.56 -20.93
N VAL A 216 1.00 -12.44 -20.63
CA VAL A 216 1.36 -13.57 -21.50
C VAL A 216 0.19 -14.55 -21.62
N GLN A 217 -0.43 -14.94 -20.50
CA GLN A 217 -1.60 -15.82 -20.49
C GLN A 217 -2.77 -15.24 -21.31
N LEU A 218 -3.04 -13.93 -21.17
CA LEU A 218 -4.05 -13.23 -21.98
C LEU A 218 -3.74 -13.32 -23.47
N LYS A 219 -2.49 -13.08 -23.87
CA LYS A 219 -2.06 -13.13 -25.28
C LYS A 219 -2.15 -14.56 -25.86
N ASP A 220 -1.72 -15.56 -25.09
CA ASP A 220 -1.77 -16.96 -25.49
C ASP A 220 -3.22 -17.43 -25.64
N LEU A 221 -4.09 -17.05 -24.72
CA LEU A 221 -5.52 -17.37 -24.75
C LEU A 221 -6.21 -16.72 -25.95
N GLN A 222 -5.93 -15.44 -26.21
CA GLN A 222 -6.40 -14.75 -27.42
C GLN A 222 -5.94 -15.45 -28.70
N THR A 223 -4.67 -15.85 -28.77
CA THR A 223 -4.10 -16.52 -29.94
C THR A 223 -4.70 -17.90 -30.14
N ARG A 224 -4.86 -18.68 -29.05
CA ARG A 224 -5.46 -20.02 -29.07
C ARG A 224 -6.89 -19.99 -29.59
N TYR A 225 -7.76 -19.16 -29.00
CA TYR A 225 -9.16 -19.07 -29.41
C TYR A 225 -9.30 -18.51 -30.83
N SER A 226 -8.48 -17.51 -31.21
CA SER A 226 -8.49 -16.99 -32.59
C SER A 226 -8.06 -18.06 -33.60
N SER A 227 -7.08 -18.91 -33.25
CA SER A 227 -6.67 -20.05 -34.07
C SER A 227 -7.77 -21.11 -34.18
N GLN A 228 -8.45 -21.44 -33.07
CA GLN A 228 -9.58 -22.38 -33.06
C GLN A 228 -10.74 -21.87 -33.91
N ILE A 229 -11.16 -20.62 -33.73
CA ILE A 229 -12.22 -19.98 -34.53
C ILE A 229 -11.84 -19.97 -36.01
N ASN A 230 -10.61 -19.61 -36.37
CA ASN A 230 -10.16 -19.61 -37.77
C ASN A 230 -10.19 -21.01 -38.40
N LYS A 231 -9.74 -22.04 -37.66
CA LYS A 231 -9.80 -23.43 -38.12
C LYS A 231 -11.24 -23.88 -38.35
N THR A 232 -12.13 -23.64 -37.39
CA THR A 232 -13.55 -24.00 -37.50
C THR A 232 -14.23 -23.24 -38.63
N SER A 233 -13.92 -21.95 -38.81
CA SER A 233 -14.45 -21.12 -39.89
C SER A 233 -14.04 -21.63 -41.28
N SER A 234 -12.86 -22.23 -41.40
CA SER A 234 -12.36 -22.76 -42.68
C SER A 234 -12.94 -24.12 -43.10
N THR A 235 -13.76 -24.76 -42.27
CA THR A 235 -14.26 -26.14 -42.51
C THR A 235 -15.31 -26.21 -43.62
N ILE A 236 -16.20 -25.21 -43.68
CA ILE A 236 -17.18 -25.01 -44.74
C ILE A 236 -17.58 -23.54 -44.71
N ASP A 237 -17.66 -22.87 -45.85
CA ASP A 237 -18.19 -21.51 -45.96
C ASP A 237 -19.38 -21.46 -46.94
N PRO A 238 -20.20 -20.38 -46.94
CA PRO A 238 -21.37 -20.29 -47.82
C PRO A 238 -21.04 -20.39 -49.32
N ILE A 239 -19.86 -19.92 -49.74
CA ILE A 239 -19.41 -19.95 -51.14
C ILE A 239 -19.00 -21.37 -51.51
N GLN A 240 -18.27 -22.05 -50.64
CA GLN A 240 -17.88 -23.45 -50.78
C GLN A 240 -19.11 -24.37 -50.77
N LEU A 241 -20.12 -24.07 -49.95
CA LEU A 241 -21.39 -24.80 -49.94
C LEU A 241 -22.06 -24.71 -51.31
N ASP A 242 -22.17 -23.50 -51.87
CA ASP A 242 -22.78 -23.30 -53.19
C ASP A 242 -21.99 -24.01 -54.31
N GLN A 243 -20.66 -23.99 -54.23
CA GLN A 243 -19.80 -24.70 -55.17
C GLN A 243 -19.94 -26.22 -55.05
N GLN A 244 -19.95 -26.78 -53.84
CA GLN A 244 -20.13 -28.22 -53.61
C GLN A 244 -21.51 -28.69 -54.05
N VAL A 245 -22.56 -27.89 -53.80
CA VAL A 245 -23.92 -28.19 -54.27
C VAL A 245 -23.97 -28.21 -55.80
N LYS A 246 -23.32 -27.26 -56.49
CA LYS A 246 -23.25 -27.25 -57.96
C LYS A 246 -22.51 -28.47 -58.51
N LEU A 247 -21.35 -28.80 -57.95
CA LEU A 247 -20.56 -29.96 -58.39
C LEU A 247 -21.32 -31.27 -58.20
N GLU A 248 -22.00 -31.44 -57.05
CA GLU A 248 -22.80 -32.65 -56.81
C GLU A 248 -24.07 -32.67 -57.67
N GLN A 249 -24.67 -31.51 -57.96
CA GLN A 249 -25.76 -31.39 -58.93
C GLN A 249 -25.31 -31.86 -60.32
N ASP A 250 -24.19 -31.37 -60.84
CA ASP A 250 -23.65 -31.78 -62.14
C ASP A 250 -23.39 -33.30 -62.18
N ARG A 251 -22.84 -33.86 -61.09
CA ARG A 251 -22.57 -35.30 -60.96
C ARG A 251 -23.85 -36.14 -60.93
N ILE A 252 -24.87 -35.70 -60.19
CA ILE A 252 -26.18 -36.37 -60.12
C ILE A 252 -26.88 -36.28 -61.47
N GLU A 253 -26.79 -35.14 -62.17
CA GLU A 253 -27.33 -34.96 -63.52
C GLU A 253 -26.65 -35.89 -64.53
N GLN A 254 -25.31 -35.99 -64.51
CA GLN A 254 -24.57 -36.94 -65.33
C GLN A 254 -24.96 -38.39 -65.05
N TRP A 255 -25.04 -38.78 -63.77
CA TRP A 255 -25.51 -40.10 -63.37
C TRP A 255 -26.93 -40.40 -63.87
N ASN A 256 -27.86 -39.46 -63.73
CA ASN A 256 -29.23 -39.60 -64.22
C ASN A 256 -29.27 -39.80 -65.74
N VAL A 257 -28.47 -39.03 -66.49
CA VAL A 257 -28.34 -39.17 -67.95
C VAL A 257 -27.78 -40.54 -68.33
N GLU A 258 -26.75 -41.04 -67.64
CA GLU A 258 -26.17 -42.36 -67.91
C GLU A 258 -27.15 -43.50 -67.64
N GLU A 259 -27.88 -43.46 -66.52
CA GLU A 259 -28.91 -44.47 -66.21
C GLU A 259 -30.06 -44.43 -67.23
N LYS A 260 -30.48 -43.23 -67.67
CA LYS A 260 -31.48 -43.11 -68.74
C LYS A 260 -30.98 -43.65 -70.09
N LYS A 261 -29.69 -43.53 -70.40
CA LYS A 261 -29.10 -44.18 -71.59
C LYS A 261 -29.20 -45.70 -71.50
N LYS A 262 -28.97 -46.31 -70.34
CA LYS A 262 -29.17 -47.75 -70.13
C LYS A 262 -30.62 -48.17 -70.33
N ILE A 263 -31.58 -47.32 -69.90
CA ILE A 263 -33.01 -47.54 -70.18
C ILE A 263 -33.28 -47.51 -71.69
N ILE A 264 -32.74 -46.52 -72.42
CA ILE A 264 -32.88 -46.42 -73.89
C ILE A 264 -32.27 -47.63 -74.59
N GLU A 265 -31.10 -48.11 -74.16
CA GLU A 265 -30.50 -49.35 -74.66
C GLU A 265 -31.40 -50.55 -74.39
N GLY A 266 -31.98 -50.64 -73.19
CA GLY A 266 -32.99 -51.63 -72.82
C GLY A 266 -34.19 -51.59 -73.78
N ILE A 267 -34.74 -50.41 -74.07
CA ILE A 267 -35.84 -50.23 -75.04
C ILE A 267 -35.40 -50.67 -76.44
N SER A 268 -34.19 -50.31 -76.87
CA SER A 268 -33.63 -50.73 -78.18
C SER A 268 -33.55 -52.25 -78.31
N THR A 269 -33.17 -52.96 -77.24
CA THR A 269 -33.14 -54.44 -77.26
C THR A 269 -34.52 -55.08 -77.45
N LEU A 270 -35.60 -54.43 -76.98
CA LEU A 270 -36.97 -54.89 -77.22
C LEU A 270 -37.28 -54.88 -78.73
N PHE A 271 -36.94 -53.79 -79.43
CA PHE A 271 -37.15 -53.68 -80.87
C PHE A 271 -36.25 -54.63 -81.69
N LYS A 272 -34.99 -54.84 -81.29
CA LYS A 272 -34.12 -55.86 -81.91
C LYS A 272 -34.69 -57.28 -81.78
N THR A 273 -35.36 -57.56 -80.66
CA THR A 273 -36.03 -58.86 -80.45
C THR A 273 -37.21 -59.01 -81.40
N SER A 274 -38.03 -57.96 -81.56
CA SER A 274 -39.13 -57.92 -82.53
C SER A 274 -38.65 -58.08 -83.98
N GLU A 275 -37.57 -57.38 -84.35
CA GLU A 275 -36.95 -57.45 -85.68
C GLU A 275 -36.49 -58.87 -86.03
N ARG A 276 -35.79 -59.56 -85.11
CA ARG A 276 -35.35 -60.95 -85.32
C ARG A 276 -36.51 -61.90 -85.59
N SER A 277 -37.60 -61.78 -84.82
CA SER A 277 -38.80 -62.61 -85.04
C SER A 277 -39.42 -62.38 -86.41
N LEU A 278 -39.50 -61.12 -86.87
CA LEU A 278 -39.98 -60.78 -88.22
C LEU A 278 -39.04 -61.30 -89.31
N GLU A 279 -37.73 -61.15 -89.15
CA GLU A 279 -36.76 -61.67 -90.12
C GLU A 279 -36.88 -63.18 -90.30
N GLU A 280 -37.04 -63.94 -89.23
CA GLU A 280 -37.21 -65.40 -89.30
C GLU A 280 -38.46 -65.79 -90.08
N MET A 281 -39.58 -65.10 -89.84
CA MET A 281 -40.81 -65.29 -90.61
C MET A 281 -40.59 -64.95 -92.10
N ILE A 282 -39.93 -63.83 -92.41
CA ILE A 282 -39.64 -63.40 -93.79
C ILE A 282 -38.71 -64.39 -94.50
N LYS A 283 -37.63 -64.85 -93.84
CA LYS A 283 -36.67 -65.80 -94.40
C LYS A 283 -37.35 -67.10 -94.83
N LYS A 284 -38.21 -67.66 -93.98
CA LYS A 284 -38.96 -68.89 -94.34
C LYS A 284 -40.01 -68.64 -95.41
N ASN A 285 -40.58 -67.44 -95.46
CA ASN A 285 -41.53 -67.09 -96.51
C ASN A 285 -40.90 -66.99 -97.91
N LYS A 286 -39.62 -66.59 -98.00
CA LYS A 286 -38.90 -66.33 -99.25
C LYS A 286 -38.92 -67.51 -100.24
N PHE A 287 -38.92 -68.75 -99.75
CA PHE A 287 -38.97 -69.95 -100.60
C PHE A 287 -40.29 -70.07 -101.39
N PHE A 288 -41.38 -69.55 -100.83
CA PHE A 288 -42.72 -69.61 -101.43
C PHE A 288 -43.04 -68.41 -102.33
N VAL A 289 -42.18 -67.39 -102.33
CA VAL A 289 -42.31 -66.20 -103.18
C VAL A 289 -41.65 -66.42 -104.55
N ASN A 290 -40.67 -67.34 -104.65
CA ASN A 290 -40.00 -67.63 -105.92
C ASN A 290 -40.78 -68.66 -106.74
N GLY A 291 -41.57 -68.19 -107.71
CA GLY A 291 -42.43 -69.05 -108.52
C GLY A 291 -41.69 -70.07 -109.40
N ASP A 292 -40.45 -69.79 -109.79
CA ASP A 292 -39.73 -70.64 -110.75
C ASP A 292 -39.21 -71.94 -110.13
N SER A 293 -38.85 -71.95 -108.84
CA SER A 293 -38.44 -73.17 -108.12
C SER A 293 -39.60 -74.12 -107.81
N LEU A 294 -40.83 -73.62 -107.88
CA LEU A 294 -42.06 -74.36 -107.55
C LEU A 294 -42.71 -74.98 -108.79
N LYS A 295 -42.52 -74.38 -109.97
CA LYS A 295 -43.02 -74.86 -111.28
C LYS A 295 -42.44 -76.23 -111.70
N SER A 296 -41.28 -76.62 -111.16
CA SER A 296 -40.62 -77.90 -111.48
C SER A 296 -41.14 -79.09 -110.67
N ARG A 297 -42.05 -78.87 -109.71
CA ARG A 297 -42.61 -79.90 -108.84
C ARG A 297 -44.04 -80.27 -109.28
N VAL A 298 -44.45 -81.51 -109.02
CA VAL A 298 -45.80 -81.98 -109.33
C VAL A 298 -46.81 -81.27 -108.43
N PHE A 299 -47.85 -80.64 -109.00
CA PHE A 299 -48.82 -79.79 -108.29
C PHE A 299 -49.39 -80.42 -107.02
N LYS A 300 -49.73 -81.72 -107.07
CA LYS A 300 -50.28 -82.48 -105.94
C LYS A 300 -49.32 -82.58 -104.75
N ASP A 301 -48.01 -82.58 -105.01
CA ASP A 301 -46.97 -82.66 -103.98
C ASP A 301 -46.68 -81.29 -103.36
N VAL A 302 -47.00 -80.17 -104.02
CA VAL A 302 -46.71 -78.81 -103.53
C VAL A 302 -47.86 -78.23 -102.68
N ILE A 303 -49.12 -78.63 -102.94
CA ILE A 303 -50.29 -78.13 -102.19
C ILE A 303 -50.17 -78.29 -100.67
N PRO A 304 -49.81 -79.48 -100.12
CA PRO A 304 -49.68 -79.65 -98.68
C PRO A 304 -48.59 -78.74 -98.09
N HIS A 305 -47.52 -78.47 -98.84
CA HIS A 305 -46.47 -77.55 -98.42
C HIS A 305 -46.96 -76.09 -98.35
N PHE A 306 -47.78 -75.62 -99.30
CA PHE A 306 -48.41 -74.31 -99.22
C PHE A 306 -49.38 -74.21 -98.04
N GLN A 307 -50.26 -75.20 -97.85
CA GLN A 307 -51.22 -75.21 -96.74
C GLN A 307 -50.53 -75.25 -95.37
N ASN A 308 -49.51 -76.08 -95.22
CA ASN A 308 -48.68 -76.13 -94.01
C ASN A 308 -47.92 -74.81 -93.79
N HIS A 309 -47.45 -74.16 -94.85
CA HIS A 309 -46.76 -72.88 -94.75
C HIS A 309 -47.69 -71.71 -94.41
N PHE A 310 -48.90 -71.66 -94.98
CA PHE A 310 -49.93 -70.70 -94.55
C PHE A 310 -50.32 -70.91 -93.08
N THR A 311 -50.38 -72.17 -92.63
CA THR A 311 -50.60 -72.51 -91.22
C THR A 311 -49.44 -72.04 -90.34
N TYR A 312 -48.19 -72.25 -90.78
CA TYR A 312 -46.99 -71.73 -90.12
C TYR A 312 -46.99 -70.20 -90.01
N LEU A 313 -47.29 -69.48 -91.08
CA LEU A 313 -47.36 -68.01 -91.07
C LEU A 313 -48.45 -67.49 -90.14
N ARG A 314 -49.60 -68.17 -90.08
CA ARG A 314 -50.69 -67.83 -89.16
C ARG A 314 -50.27 -68.05 -87.71
N ASP A 315 -49.68 -69.20 -87.41
CA ASP A 315 -49.32 -69.58 -86.04
C ASP A 315 -48.13 -68.76 -85.52
N GLU A 316 -47.11 -68.51 -86.35
CA GLU A 316 -46.03 -67.58 -85.98
C GLU A 316 -46.45 -66.12 -85.99
N GLY A 317 -47.38 -65.71 -86.87
CA GLY A 317 -47.98 -64.39 -86.80
C GLY A 317 -48.71 -64.16 -85.49
N LYS A 318 -49.43 -65.17 -84.99
CA LYS A 318 -50.07 -65.13 -83.67
C LYS A 318 -49.04 -65.05 -82.53
N ARG A 319 -48.00 -65.91 -82.56
CA ARG A 319 -46.90 -65.87 -81.56
C ARG A 319 -46.15 -64.54 -81.57
N PHE A 320 -45.97 -63.93 -82.74
CA PHE A 320 -45.34 -62.63 -82.88
C PHE A 320 -46.19 -61.52 -82.23
N LEU A 321 -47.51 -61.53 -82.44
CA LEU A 321 -48.42 -60.58 -81.80
C LEU A 321 -48.46 -60.75 -80.27
N GLU A 322 -48.52 -61.98 -79.77
CA GLU A 322 -48.42 -62.28 -78.33
C GLU A 322 -47.05 -61.85 -77.76
N GLY A 323 -45.97 -62.03 -78.52
CA GLY A 323 -44.63 -61.54 -78.16
C GLY A 323 -44.55 -60.02 -78.12
N LEU A 324 -45.21 -59.31 -79.04
CA LEU A 324 -45.28 -57.84 -79.06
C LEU A 324 -46.00 -57.27 -77.83
N GLU A 325 -47.08 -57.89 -77.38
CA GLU A 325 -47.76 -57.49 -76.14
C GLU A 325 -46.83 -57.62 -74.92
N GLY A 326 -46.07 -58.72 -74.84
CA GLY A 326 -45.05 -58.92 -73.80
C GLY A 326 -43.91 -57.89 -73.87
N LEU A 327 -43.47 -57.51 -75.07
CA LEU A 327 -42.48 -56.44 -75.28
C LEU A 327 -43.03 -55.06 -74.90
N PHE A 328 -44.32 -54.79 -75.18
CA PHE A 328 -44.99 -53.55 -74.80
C PHE A 328 -45.13 -53.42 -73.28
N GLY A 329 -45.48 -54.50 -72.58
CA GLY A 329 -45.47 -54.54 -71.11
C GLY A 329 -44.11 -54.15 -70.52
N ARG A 330 -43.02 -54.72 -71.05
CA ARG A 330 -41.64 -54.37 -70.65
C ARG A 330 -41.26 -52.92 -70.95
N PHE A 331 -41.78 -52.35 -72.05
CA PHE A 331 -41.59 -50.93 -72.35
C PHE A 331 -42.23 -50.03 -71.30
N ILE A 332 -43.44 -50.35 -70.84
CA ILE A 332 -44.11 -49.58 -69.78
C ILE A 332 -43.29 -49.63 -68.47
N GLU A 333 -42.78 -50.81 -68.08
CA GLU A 333 -41.90 -50.94 -66.91
C GLU A 333 -40.62 -50.10 -67.03
N LEU A 334 -39.98 -50.09 -68.20
CA LEU A 334 -38.78 -49.27 -68.47
C LEU A 334 -39.10 -47.77 -68.45
N LYS A 335 -40.28 -47.38 -68.93
CA LYS A 335 -40.77 -45.99 -68.87
C LYS A 335 -40.99 -45.54 -67.43
N GLU A 336 -41.65 -46.34 -66.61
CA GLU A 336 -41.87 -46.02 -65.18
C GLU A 336 -40.56 -45.91 -64.40
N LYS A 337 -39.59 -46.81 -64.67
CA LYS A 337 -38.24 -46.70 -64.10
C LYS A 337 -37.54 -45.37 -64.39
N SER A 338 -37.79 -44.76 -65.56
CA SER A 338 -37.20 -43.45 -65.89
C SER A 338 -37.74 -42.30 -65.04
N ILE A 339 -39.00 -42.39 -64.59
CA ILE A 339 -39.63 -41.39 -63.71
C ILE A 339 -39.09 -41.54 -62.29
N ILE A 340 -38.96 -42.78 -61.81
CA ILE A 340 -38.40 -43.09 -60.49
C ILE A 340 -36.95 -42.56 -60.37
N LEU A 341 -36.14 -42.68 -61.43
CA LEU A 341 -34.78 -42.13 -61.45
C LEU A 341 -34.74 -40.60 -61.30
N ASP A 342 -35.71 -39.86 -61.87
CA ASP A 342 -35.79 -38.40 -61.72
C ASP A 342 -36.14 -37.99 -60.29
N GLU A 343 -37.03 -38.74 -59.63
CA GLU A 343 -37.37 -38.53 -58.22
C GLU A 343 -36.19 -38.89 -57.30
N GLU A 344 -35.47 -39.98 -57.60
CA GLU A 344 -34.28 -40.39 -56.87
C GLU A 344 -33.14 -39.36 -56.98
N ALA A 345 -32.92 -38.80 -58.18
CA ALA A 345 -31.95 -37.73 -58.41
C ALA A 345 -32.27 -36.47 -57.57
N LYS A 346 -33.54 -36.05 -57.53
CA LYS A 346 -33.98 -34.93 -56.68
C LYS A 346 -33.78 -35.20 -55.19
N SER A 347 -34.15 -36.39 -54.73
CA SER A 347 -33.99 -36.80 -53.33
C SER A 347 -32.51 -36.85 -52.90
N LYS A 348 -31.62 -37.37 -53.77
CA LYS A 348 -30.16 -37.36 -53.54
C LYS A 348 -29.61 -35.95 -53.42
N LEU A 349 -30.02 -35.03 -54.29
CA LEU A 349 -29.57 -33.63 -54.21
C LEU A 349 -30.10 -32.91 -52.97
N GLN A 350 -31.36 -33.15 -52.59
CA GLN A 350 -31.97 -32.54 -51.41
C GLN A 350 -31.31 -33.03 -50.11
N SER A 351 -31.13 -34.34 -49.96
CA SER A 351 -30.45 -34.91 -48.79
C SER A 351 -28.99 -34.44 -48.66
N PHE A 352 -28.29 -34.25 -49.78
CA PHE A 352 -26.96 -33.65 -49.79
C PHE A 352 -26.98 -32.18 -49.30
N ARG A 353 -27.93 -31.36 -49.78
CA ARG A 353 -28.11 -29.98 -49.32
C ARG A 353 -28.42 -29.89 -47.82
N GLU A 354 -29.32 -30.73 -47.34
CA GLU A 354 -29.68 -30.79 -45.92
C GLU A 354 -28.48 -31.18 -45.05
N SER A 355 -27.68 -32.17 -45.49
CA SER A 355 -26.45 -32.56 -44.80
C SER A 355 -25.42 -31.43 -44.72
N LEU A 356 -25.22 -30.67 -45.80
CA LEU A 356 -24.30 -29.53 -45.81
C LEU A 356 -24.81 -28.37 -44.94
N ASN A 357 -26.11 -28.08 -44.97
CA ASN A 357 -26.71 -27.07 -44.11
C ASN A 357 -26.58 -27.41 -42.62
N LEU A 358 -26.77 -28.67 -42.23
CA LEU A 358 -26.55 -29.12 -40.85
C LEU A 358 -25.10 -28.87 -40.41
N LYS A 359 -24.12 -29.20 -41.27
CA LYS A 359 -22.70 -28.91 -40.98
C LYS A 359 -22.41 -27.41 -40.82
N LEU A 360 -23.10 -26.56 -41.59
CA LEU A 360 -22.95 -25.11 -41.51
C LEU A 360 -23.55 -24.56 -40.20
N ILE A 361 -24.71 -25.06 -39.78
CA ILE A 361 -25.33 -24.72 -38.49
C ILE A 361 -24.44 -25.16 -37.32
N ASP A 362 -23.93 -26.40 -37.36
CA ASP A 362 -23.04 -26.93 -36.32
C ASP A 362 -21.74 -26.11 -36.21
N ARG A 363 -21.16 -25.70 -37.35
CA ARG A 363 -20.01 -24.80 -37.39
C ARG A 363 -20.31 -23.47 -36.68
N ASP A 364 -21.41 -22.81 -37.02
CA ASP A 364 -21.77 -21.50 -36.45
C ASP A 364 -22.01 -21.57 -34.95
N LYS A 365 -22.64 -22.66 -34.50
CA LYS A 365 -22.82 -22.93 -33.08
C LYS A 365 -21.48 -23.06 -32.36
N LEU A 366 -20.55 -23.86 -32.89
CA LEU A 366 -19.21 -24.03 -32.31
C LEU A 366 -18.40 -22.72 -32.28
N ILE A 367 -18.48 -21.90 -33.33
CA ILE A 367 -17.83 -20.58 -33.35
C ILE A 367 -18.38 -19.70 -32.24
N THR A 368 -19.72 -19.64 -32.09
CA THR A 368 -20.38 -18.85 -31.05
C THR A 368 -19.99 -19.33 -29.65
N GLU A 369 -19.92 -20.64 -29.42
CA GLU A 369 -19.45 -21.23 -28.16
C GLU A 369 -17.99 -20.82 -27.85
N TYR A 370 -17.09 -20.91 -28.84
CA TYR A 370 -15.69 -20.50 -28.67
C TYR A 370 -15.52 -18.99 -28.43
N GLU A 371 -16.33 -18.14 -29.07
CA GLU A 371 -16.33 -16.70 -28.81
C GLU A 371 -16.80 -16.38 -27.39
N SER A 372 -17.89 -17.01 -26.94
CA SER A 372 -18.41 -16.83 -25.58
C SER A 372 -17.40 -17.29 -24.52
N GLU A 373 -16.79 -18.48 -24.69
CA GLU A 373 -15.78 -18.97 -23.75
C GLU A 373 -14.55 -18.06 -23.70
N LYS A 374 -14.10 -17.57 -24.86
CA LYS A 374 -12.98 -16.62 -24.98
C LYS A 374 -13.28 -15.36 -24.17
N GLU A 375 -14.47 -14.77 -24.34
CA GLU A 375 -14.85 -13.55 -23.62
C GLU A 375 -14.89 -13.76 -22.10
N ILE A 376 -15.48 -14.86 -21.63
CA ILE A 376 -15.55 -15.18 -20.20
C ILE A 376 -14.14 -15.32 -19.60
N GLN A 377 -13.27 -16.13 -20.22
CA GLN A 377 -11.92 -16.36 -19.69
C GLN A 377 -11.04 -15.10 -19.75
N ILE A 378 -11.17 -14.27 -20.79
CA ILE A 378 -10.50 -12.97 -20.87
C ILE A 378 -11.00 -12.04 -19.75
N ALA A 379 -12.31 -11.99 -19.50
CA ALA A 379 -12.88 -11.17 -18.44
C ALA A 379 -12.37 -11.60 -17.06
N GLU A 380 -12.31 -12.90 -16.77
CA GLU A 380 -11.77 -13.43 -15.52
C GLU A 380 -10.28 -13.07 -15.31
N LEU A 381 -9.45 -13.22 -16.34
CA LEU A 381 -8.03 -12.86 -16.26
C LEU A 381 -7.83 -11.35 -16.09
N ASN A 382 -8.62 -10.52 -16.79
CA ASN A 382 -8.58 -9.07 -16.62
C ASN A 382 -9.05 -8.63 -15.23
N ALA A 383 -10.09 -9.27 -14.68
CA ALA A 383 -10.55 -9.01 -13.31
C ALA A 383 -9.45 -9.31 -12.29
N LYS A 384 -8.80 -10.48 -12.40
CA LYS A 384 -7.65 -10.86 -11.54
C LYS A 384 -6.49 -9.89 -11.66
N LYS A 385 -6.15 -9.47 -12.88
CA LYS A 385 -5.10 -8.49 -13.13
C LYS A 385 -5.41 -7.16 -12.44
N LYS A 386 -6.62 -6.64 -12.63
CA LYS A 386 -7.07 -5.38 -12.02
C LYS A 386 -7.05 -5.46 -10.50
N GLU A 387 -7.51 -6.57 -9.92
CA GLU A 387 -7.51 -6.77 -8.47
C GLU A 387 -6.09 -6.77 -7.89
N ILE A 388 -5.12 -7.40 -8.58
CA ILE A 388 -3.70 -7.35 -8.19
C ILE A 388 -3.15 -5.93 -8.27
N GLU A 389 -3.47 -5.18 -9.34
CA GLU A 389 -3.04 -3.78 -9.51
C GLU A 389 -3.61 -2.88 -8.41
N ASP A 390 -4.90 -3.01 -8.10
CA ASP A 390 -5.59 -2.25 -7.05
C ASP A 390 -5.01 -2.54 -5.66
N LEU A 391 -4.78 -3.82 -5.34
CA LEU A 391 -4.17 -4.23 -4.06
C LEU A 391 -2.72 -3.75 -3.94
N TYR A 392 -1.96 -3.80 -5.04
CA TYR A 392 -0.59 -3.29 -5.06
C TYR A 392 -0.55 -1.76 -4.88
N GLY A 393 -1.44 -1.01 -5.54
CA GLY A 393 -1.58 0.44 -5.33
C GLY A 393 -1.86 0.77 -3.85
N ARG A 394 -2.76 0.03 -3.21
CA ARG A 394 -3.03 0.19 -1.77
C ARG A 394 -1.80 -0.09 -0.89
N ILE A 395 -0.99 -1.09 -1.25
CA ILE A 395 0.27 -1.38 -0.55
C ILE A 395 1.24 -0.19 -0.69
N GLN A 396 1.36 0.39 -1.89
CA GLN A 396 2.23 1.55 -2.13
C GLN A 396 1.78 2.76 -1.29
N ASP A 397 0.47 3.00 -1.18
CA ASP A 397 -0.07 4.09 -0.37
C ASP A 397 0.28 3.93 1.13
N ILE A 398 0.08 2.72 1.67
CA ILE A 398 0.42 2.41 3.07
C ILE A 398 1.91 2.67 3.33
N ILE A 399 2.77 2.13 2.47
CA ILE A 399 4.22 2.26 2.64
C ILE A 399 4.66 3.73 2.51
N THR A 400 4.09 4.47 1.56
CA THR A 400 4.41 5.89 1.35
C THR A 400 4.02 6.74 2.55
N ALA A 401 2.83 6.49 3.12
CA ALA A 401 2.39 7.17 4.34
C ALA A 401 3.34 6.87 5.52
N LYS A 402 3.72 5.61 5.71
CA LYS A 402 4.63 5.19 6.79
C LYS A 402 6.06 5.71 6.61
N HIS A 403 6.57 5.73 5.38
CA HIS A 403 7.85 6.36 5.04
C HIS A 403 7.87 7.84 5.45
N ASN A 404 6.85 8.59 5.04
CA ASN A 404 6.76 10.03 5.33
C ASN A 404 6.62 10.28 6.83
N GLN A 405 5.88 9.43 7.54
CA GLN A 405 5.75 9.49 8.99
C GLN A 405 7.10 9.31 9.70
N SER A 406 7.91 8.32 9.31
CA SER A 406 9.25 8.11 9.90
C SER A 406 10.20 9.30 9.68
N LEU A 407 10.15 9.94 8.50
CA LEU A 407 10.94 11.15 8.24
C LEU A 407 10.44 12.35 9.04
N TYR A 408 9.13 12.50 9.17
CA TYR A 408 8.53 13.55 10.00
C TYR A 408 8.90 13.39 11.47
N GLU A 409 8.86 12.18 12.02
CA GLU A 409 9.29 11.88 13.39
C GLU A 409 10.74 12.28 13.64
N ALA A 410 11.65 11.95 12.70
CA ALA A 410 13.05 12.38 12.77
C ALA A 410 13.17 13.91 12.80
N GLN A 411 12.43 14.62 11.94
CA GLN A 411 12.41 16.08 11.93
C GLN A 411 11.85 16.67 13.24
N GLN A 412 10.83 16.06 13.83
CA GLN A 412 10.30 16.51 15.11
C GLN A 412 11.33 16.33 16.23
N LEU A 413 12.08 15.23 16.26
CA LEU A 413 13.13 15.05 17.25
C LEU A 413 14.31 16.03 17.05
N VAL A 414 14.61 16.41 15.80
CA VAL A 414 15.59 17.49 15.52
C VAL A 414 15.15 18.83 16.15
N LYS A 415 13.85 19.12 16.27
CA LYS A 415 13.38 20.34 16.96
C LYS A 415 13.66 20.37 18.47
N TRP A 416 14.11 19.26 19.06
CA TRP A 416 14.62 19.20 20.43
C TRP A 416 16.11 19.58 20.51
N SER A 417 16.64 20.20 19.47
CA SER A 417 17.97 20.79 19.42
C SER A 417 17.90 22.27 19.04
N LEU A 418 18.94 23.00 19.43
CA LEU A 418 19.18 24.37 19.02
C LEU A 418 20.12 24.38 17.82
N ASN A 419 19.81 25.17 16.81
CA ASN A 419 20.78 25.44 15.76
C ASN A 419 21.96 26.23 16.34
N ASP A 420 23.16 25.89 15.88
CA ASP A 420 24.37 26.63 16.25
C ASP A 420 24.21 28.08 15.80
N SER A 421 24.11 28.99 16.76
CA SER A 421 24.15 30.42 16.49
C SER A 421 25.59 30.93 16.52
N GLN A 422 25.81 32.21 16.22
CA GLN A 422 27.12 32.86 16.37
C GLN A 422 27.56 33.05 17.84
N SER A 423 26.82 32.49 18.81
CA SER A 423 27.22 32.56 20.23
C SER A 423 28.48 31.74 20.47
N ASP A 424 29.46 32.35 21.17
CA ASP A 424 30.69 31.67 21.62
C ASP A 424 30.40 30.40 22.43
N LEU A 425 29.22 30.31 23.06
CA LEU A 425 28.76 29.13 23.78
C LEU A 425 28.76 27.86 22.91
N PHE A 426 28.41 27.97 21.63
CA PHE A 426 28.31 26.85 20.70
C PHE A 426 29.63 26.58 19.94
N SER A 427 30.68 27.36 20.21
CA SER A 427 32.01 27.12 19.63
C SER A 427 32.67 25.84 20.15
N ARG A 428 32.20 25.33 21.30
CA ARG A 428 32.69 24.11 21.94
C ARG A 428 31.65 23.00 21.84
N PRO A 429 32.07 21.75 21.57
CA PRO A 429 31.13 20.64 21.39
C PRO A 429 30.40 20.25 22.69
N ILE A 430 30.95 20.60 23.85
CA ILE A 430 30.40 20.31 25.17
C ILE A 430 30.66 21.52 26.07
N GLN A 431 29.62 22.07 26.69
CA GLN A 431 29.73 23.20 27.60
C GLN A 431 28.64 23.18 28.69
N TRP A 432 29.05 23.28 29.95
CA TRP A 432 28.13 23.50 31.07
C TRP A 432 27.68 24.96 31.11
N ILE A 433 26.37 25.14 31.32
CA ILE A 433 25.67 26.40 31.51
C ILE A 433 24.89 26.25 32.81
N TYR A 434 24.96 27.27 33.66
CA TYR A 434 24.30 27.23 34.96
C TYR A 434 23.15 28.24 34.98
N MET A 435 21.96 27.75 35.30
CA MET A 435 20.78 28.58 35.47
C MET A 435 20.64 28.95 36.95
N PRO A 436 20.78 30.23 37.33
CA PRO A 436 20.59 30.63 38.71
C PRO A 436 19.13 30.67 39.09
N PHE A 437 18.83 30.29 40.32
CA PHE A 437 17.51 30.47 40.91
C PHE A 437 17.61 30.62 42.43
N TYR A 438 16.56 31.13 43.05
CA TYR A 438 16.47 31.20 44.51
C TYR A 438 15.45 30.19 45.02
N VAL A 439 15.80 29.54 46.12
CA VAL A 439 14.95 28.57 46.81
C VAL A 439 14.78 28.98 48.27
N MET A 440 13.61 28.70 48.81
CA MET A 440 13.30 28.87 50.22
C MET A 440 12.52 27.65 50.71
N PHE A 441 12.99 27.04 51.80
CA PHE A 441 12.23 26.01 52.51
C PHE A 441 11.52 26.66 53.68
N ILE A 442 10.22 26.42 53.77
CA ILE A 442 9.31 27.04 54.72
C ILE A 442 8.61 25.93 55.47
N GLU A 443 8.55 26.05 56.79
CA GLU A 443 7.80 25.18 57.69
C GLU A 443 6.57 25.93 58.17
N ASN A 444 5.41 25.28 58.13
CA ASN A 444 4.24 25.76 58.86
C ASN A 444 4.35 25.33 60.33
N GLU A 445 4.39 26.29 61.25
CA GLU A 445 4.59 26.03 62.68
C GLU A 445 3.43 25.25 63.32
N GLU A 446 2.21 25.33 62.76
CA GLU A 446 1.04 24.61 63.27
C GLU A 446 1.00 23.16 62.78
N THR A 447 1.26 22.92 61.49
CA THR A 447 1.15 21.59 60.88
C THR A 447 2.45 20.80 60.86
N MET A 448 3.59 21.47 61.10
CA MET A 448 4.95 20.95 60.89
C MET A 448 5.21 20.48 59.44
N GLU A 449 4.39 20.93 58.49
CA GLU A 449 4.58 20.61 57.08
C GLU A 449 5.61 21.57 56.46
N GLU A 450 6.63 20.98 55.85
CA GLU A 450 7.66 21.70 55.10
C GLU A 450 7.30 21.74 53.62
N HIS A 451 7.39 22.91 53.02
CA HIS A 451 7.26 23.08 51.57
C HIS A 451 8.39 23.93 51.00
N MET A 452 8.63 23.75 49.71
CA MET A 452 9.66 24.50 48.98
C MET A 452 9.04 25.56 48.07
N ASN A 453 9.48 26.80 48.23
CA ASN A 453 9.21 27.90 47.31
C ASN A 453 10.43 28.21 46.45
N VAL A 454 10.19 28.47 45.17
CA VAL A 454 11.23 28.73 44.18
C VAL A 454 10.89 29.94 43.31
N VAL A 455 11.92 30.72 42.98
CA VAL A 455 11.89 31.80 42.00
C VAL A 455 12.96 31.53 40.95
N PHE A 456 12.50 31.33 39.72
CA PHE A 456 13.32 31.14 38.53
C PHE A 456 13.68 32.46 37.85
N PRO A 457 14.60 32.44 36.86
CA PRO A 457 14.85 33.61 36.03
C PRO A 457 13.56 34.19 35.41
N GLY A 458 13.52 35.52 35.31
CA GLY A 458 12.32 36.25 34.88
C GLY A 458 12.59 37.66 34.38
N TYR A 459 11.53 38.26 33.87
CA TYR A 459 11.51 39.66 33.45
C TYR A 459 11.10 40.57 34.61
N ILE A 460 11.88 41.63 34.80
CA ILE A 460 11.51 42.75 35.66
C ILE A 460 10.68 43.74 34.85
N THR A 461 9.49 44.06 35.37
CA THR A 461 8.60 45.04 34.76
C THR A 461 8.84 46.44 35.35
N ASN A 462 8.28 47.46 34.69
CA ASN A 462 8.30 48.82 35.22
C ASN A 462 7.07 49.14 36.09
N ASP A 463 6.24 48.13 36.43
CA ASP A 463 5.07 48.28 37.29
C ASP A 463 5.39 47.79 38.71
N PRO A 464 5.45 48.69 39.72
CA PRO A 464 5.66 48.33 41.12
C PRO A 464 4.61 47.37 41.70
N SER A 465 3.46 47.23 41.05
CA SER A 465 2.38 46.32 41.46
C SER A 465 2.56 44.90 40.92
N ASN A 466 3.32 44.74 39.83
CA ASN A 466 3.64 43.45 39.22
C ASN A 466 5.10 43.44 38.74
N ILE A 467 6.03 43.43 39.68
CA ILE A 467 7.46 43.70 39.44
C ILE A 467 8.15 42.58 38.64
N TYR A 468 7.59 41.38 38.64
CA TYR A 468 8.21 40.18 38.09
C TYR A 468 7.20 39.38 37.24
N ASP A 469 7.63 39.04 36.03
CA ASP A 469 6.97 38.07 35.16
C ASP A 469 7.94 36.93 34.84
N TYR A 470 7.44 35.68 34.73
CA TYR A 470 8.25 34.60 34.18
C TYR A 470 8.64 34.87 32.72
N ILE A 471 9.80 34.36 32.29
CA ILE A 471 10.28 34.57 30.90
C ILE A 471 9.33 33.93 29.88
N SER A 472 8.70 32.81 30.25
CA SER A 472 7.71 32.08 29.47
C SER A 472 6.85 31.18 30.35
N GLU A 473 5.75 30.69 29.79
CA GLU A 473 4.91 29.65 30.42
C GLU A 473 5.71 28.37 30.71
N SER A 474 6.75 28.05 29.92
CA SER A 474 7.60 26.88 30.18
C SER A 474 8.31 26.92 31.53
N PHE A 475 8.63 28.11 32.04
CA PHE A 475 9.23 28.29 33.37
C PHE A 475 8.20 28.16 34.49
N ILE A 476 6.95 28.56 34.24
CA ILE A 476 5.83 28.29 35.17
C ILE A 476 5.62 26.78 35.28
N ASN A 477 5.59 26.09 34.14
CA ASN A 477 5.46 24.64 34.10
C ASN A 477 6.65 23.94 34.77
N LEU A 478 7.88 24.43 34.57
CA LEU A 478 9.07 23.90 35.25
C LEU A 478 8.93 24.00 36.78
N LYS A 479 8.42 25.12 37.30
CA LYS A 479 8.15 25.27 38.74
C LYS A 479 7.19 24.21 39.25
N ASN A 480 6.09 23.98 38.55
CA ASN A 480 5.10 22.99 38.95
C ASN A 480 5.69 21.57 38.92
N ILE A 481 6.39 21.22 37.83
CA ILE A 481 7.08 19.93 37.68
C ILE A 481 8.12 19.72 38.79
N LEU A 482 8.88 20.76 39.12
CA LEU A 482 9.89 20.67 40.18
C LEU A 482 9.26 20.41 41.55
N ILE A 483 8.21 21.14 41.91
CA ILE A 483 7.52 20.98 43.19
C ILE A 483 6.97 19.56 43.29
N GLU A 484 6.26 19.08 42.27
CA GLU A 484 5.77 17.71 42.19
C GLU A 484 6.92 16.69 42.33
N ARG A 485 8.03 16.92 41.62
CA ARG A 485 9.17 16.01 41.66
C ARG A 485 9.85 15.95 43.01
N ILE A 486 9.92 17.05 43.74
CA ILE A 486 10.51 17.10 45.09
C ILE A 486 9.64 16.35 46.10
N GLU A 487 8.32 16.41 45.96
CA GLU A 487 7.43 15.63 46.82
C GLU A 487 7.49 14.12 46.51
N GLU A 488 7.65 13.74 45.24
CA GLU A 488 7.66 12.32 44.82
C GLU A 488 9.03 11.63 44.92
N ASP A 489 10.12 12.38 44.80
CA ASP A 489 11.48 11.84 44.67
C ASP A 489 12.39 12.36 45.79
N MET A 490 12.51 11.55 46.85
CA MET A 490 13.30 11.87 48.04
C MET A 490 14.77 12.16 47.73
N ALA A 491 15.35 11.55 46.68
CA ALA A 491 16.73 11.82 46.28
C ALA A 491 16.87 13.23 45.68
N VAL A 492 15.89 13.64 44.87
CA VAL A 492 15.83 15.01 44.35
C VAL A 492 15.62 15.99 45.50
N ARG A 493 14.66 15.75 46.40
CA ARG A 493 14.43 16.60 47.59
C ARG A 493 15.68 16.80 48.42
N SER A 494 16.36 15.71 48.76
CA SER A 494 17.59 15.74 49.56
C SER A 494 18.70 16.57 48.91
N ASN A 495 18.85 16.50 47.58
CA ASN A 495 19.83 17.33 46.85
C ASN A 495 19.52 18.84 47.00
N PHE A 496 18.25 19.23 46.89
CA PHE A 496 17.83 20.63 47.07
C PHE A 496 18.00 21.11 48.51
N GLU A 497 17.59 20.30 49.50
CA GLU A 497 17.74 20.61 50.93
C GLU A 497 19.22 20.76 51.31
N PHE A 498 20.04 19.75 51.02
CA PHE A 498 21.47 19.77 51.33
C PHE A 498 22.19 20.94 50.65
N SER A 499 21.88 21.21 49.38
CA SER A 499 22.44 22.34 48.65
C SER A 499 22.00 23.68 49.23
N SER A 500 20.76 23.78 49.68
CA SER A 500 20.22 24.96 50.35
C SER A 500 20.87 25.17 51.72
N GLU A 501 21.12 24.12 52.49
CA GLU A 501 21.78 24.22 53.79
C GLU A 501 23.25 24.64 53.69
N SER A 502 23.96 24.14 52.67
CA SER A 502 25.39 24.37 52.48
C SER A 502 25.76 25.86 52.37
N LYS A 503 24.92 26.68 51.72
CA LYS A 503 25.03 28.15 51.68
C LYS A 503 23.73 28.84 52.04
N ASN A 504 23.20 28.49 53.20
CA ASN A 504 22.00 29.12 53.73
C ASN A 504 22.26 30.60 54.06
N LEU A 505 21.62 31.49 53.30
CA LEU A 505 21.70 32.94 53.45
C LEU A 505 21.04 33.43 54.75
N VAL A 506 20.13 32.66 55.36
CA VAL A 506 19.59 32.96 56.70
C VAL A 506 20.70 32.98 57.74
N LYS A 507 21.73 32.13 57.58
CA LYS A 507 22.88 32.01 58.48
C LYS A 507 23.98 33.05 58.19
N ASP A 508 23.86 33.86 57.13
CA ASP A 508 24.80 34.94 56.82
C ASP A 508 24.59 36.10 57.82
N PRO A 509 25.58 36.44 58.68
CA PRO A 509 25.43 37.51 59.67
C PRO A 509 25.15 38.88 59.04
N ASN A 510 25.45 39.07 57.75
CA ASN A 510 25.22 40.31 57.02
C ASN A 510 23.90 40.32 56.23
N ILE A 511 23.08 39.26 56.25
CA ILE A 511 21.89 39.15 55.40
C ILE A 511 20.92 40.32 55.58
N LYS A 512 20.62 40.70 56.84
CA LYS A 512 19.73 41.83 57.15
C LYS A 512 20.27 43.14 56.59
N LYS A 513 21.57 43.38 56.71
CA LYS A 513 22.25 44.57 56.15
C LYS A 513 22.22 44.56 54.62
N ARG A 514 22.44 43.41 53.98
CA ARG A 514 22.41 43.26 52.52
C ARG A 514 21.01 43.51 51.97
N ILE A 515 19.98 42.99 52.63
CA ILE A 515 18.58 43.23 52.25
C ILE A 515 18.22 44.72 52.43
N GLN A 516 18.61 45.35 53.54
CA GLN A 516 18.40 46.79 53.73
C GLN A 516 19.05 47.66 52.64
N LEU A 517 20.28 47.34 52.24
CA LEU A 517 20.94 48.01 51.12
C LEU A 517 20.23 47.75 49.78
N GLY A 518 19.66 46.56 49.59
CA GLY A 518 18.89 46.24 48.40
C GLY A 518 17.54 46.95 48.34
N ILE A 519 16.85 47.16 49.47
CA ILE A 519 15.62 47.98 49.53
C ILE A 519 15.91 49.38 48.98
N ALA A 520 16.98 50.03 49.45
CA ALA A 520 17.36 51.36 48.97
C ALA A 520 17.57 51.39 47.45
N LYS A 521 18.32 50.41 46.91
CA LYS A 521 18.58 50.28 45.46
C LYS A 521 17.32 49.99 44.66
N LEU A 522 16.40 49.17 45.16
CA LEU A 522 15.13 48.88 44.49
C LEU A 522 14.21 50.10 44.47
N LYS A 523 14.22 50.94 45.52
CA LYS A 523 13.51 52.23 45.54
C LYS A 523 14.10 53.24 44.55
N GLU A 524 15.43 53.36 44.50
CA GLU A 524 16.12 54.21 43.51
C GLU A 524 15.75 53.84 42.07
N LYS A 525 15.55 52.55 41.81
CA LYS A 525 15.13 52.02 40.51
C LYS A 525 13.62 52.06 40.27
N ALA A 526 12.84 52.60 41.22
CA ALA A 526 11.37 52.61 41.21
C ALA A 526 10.75 51.22 41.01
N LEU A 527 11.41 50.16 41.48
CA LEU A 527 10.93 48.78 41.35
C LEU A 527 10.01 48.37 42.50
N ILE A 528 10.14 48.97 43.68
CA ILE A 528 9.26 48.72 44.83
C ILE A 528 8.62 50.03 45.31
N ASN A 529 7.37 49.94 45.76
CA ASN A 529 6.67 51.02 46.45
C ASN A 529 6.78 50.85 47.99
N ASP A 530 6.23 51.80 48.75
CA ASP A 530 6.28 51.75 50.22
C ASP A 530 5.57 50.51 50.81
N ASN A 531 4.56 49.97 50.11
CA ASN A 531 3.94 48.70 50.51
C ASN A 531 4.88 47.51 50.34
N GLY A 532 5.59 47.42 49.20
CA GLY A 532 6.62 46.41 48.96
C GLY A 532 7.75 46.49 49.98
N GLU A 533 8.23 47.70 50.31
CA GLU A 533 9.21 47.90 51.39
C GLU A 533 8.68 47.38 52.73
N ARG A 534 7.44 47.73 53.10
CA ARG A 534 6.83 47.28 54.35
C ARG A 534 6.77 45.75 54.42
N VAL A 535 6.34 45.07 53.36
CA VAL A 535 6.29 43.60 53.29
C VAL A 535 7.68 43.00 53.51
N ILE A 536 8.71 43.51 52.80
CA ILE A 536 10.08 43.02 52.96
C ILE A 536 10.57 43.19 54.40
N ARG A 537 10.31 44.34 55.02
CA ARG A 537 10.75 44.63 56.40
C ARG A 537 10.05 43.73 57.42
N THR A 538 8.74 43.55 57.30
CA THR A 538 7.97 42.65 58.17
C THR A 538 8.50 41.22 58.08
N ASN A 539 8.73 40.72 56.86
CA ASN A 539 9.20 39.35 56.65
C ASN A 539 10.70 39.17 56.99
N LEU A 540 11.47 40.26 57.08
CA LEU A 540 12.87 40.22 57.51
C LEU A 540 13.03 39.71 58.95
N ASP A 541 12.01 39.91 59.77
CA ASP A 541 11.97 39.45 61.16
C ASP A 541 11.78 37.92 61.26
N LEU A 542 11.32 37.27 60.18
CA LEU A 542 11.23 35.80 60.06
C LEU A 542 12.61 35.15 59.85
N ILE A 543 13.64 35.95 59.54
CA ILE A 543 15.05 35.54 59.56
C ILE A 543 15.54 35.68 61.01
N SER A 544 15.25 34.68 61.84
CA SER A 544 15.64 34.62 63.26
C SER A 544 17.08 34.18 63.45
#